data_AF-A0A968P3U6-F1
#
_entry.id   AF-A0A968P3U6-F1
#
_cell.length_a   1.000
_cell.length_b   1.000
_cell.length_c   1.000
_cell.angle_alpha   90.00
_cell.angle_beta   90.00
_cell.angle_gamma   90.00
#
_symmetry.space_group_name_H-M   'P 1'
#
loop_
_entity.id
_entity.type
_entity.pdbx_description
1 polymer ?
#
loop_
_entity_poly.entity_id
_entity_poly.type
_entity_poly.pdbx_seq_one_letter_code
_entity_poly.pdbx_strand_id
1 'polypeptide(L)'
;MLTPSQELDEIIVGILARAQRRHPVRVCGLTFLSSHFHLILEVDDAAQVDRFRYVLENGVKEGLVGSPLDWPGVQCAKALVSGEALHGWWYDRTKEGCARRRGEDFTKHQYATAETLEFTALPCWRHLAPEEYRRRIAGMVAAIEAEAERNRRLRGREVLGVAGVLAESPLNAPAKQKRSPAPAFHAASRAARQELRDAYAEFMKEYREASARLRAGDRTAIFPAGSFPPALPFVR
;
A
#
# COMPACT_ATOMS: atom_id res chain seq x y z
N MET A 1 9.04 9.43 3.57
CA MET A 1 9.02 7.98 3.31
C MET A 1 9.11 7.23 4.64
N LEU A 2 8.94 5.91 4.66
CA LEU A 2 9.10 5.00 5.79
C LEU A 2 10.41 4.24 5.55
N THR A 3 11.37 4.31 6.47
CA THR A 3 12.57 3.45 6.36
C THR A 3 12.32 2.26 7.26
N PRO A 4 12.46 1.03 6.72
CA PRO A 4 12.37 -0.17 7.52
C PRO A 4 13.23 -0.04 8.76
N SER A 5 12.62 -0.23 9.92
CA SER A 5 13.32 -0.31 11.19
C SER A 5 12.57 -1.29 12.04
N GLN A 6 13.27 -1.99 12.92
CA GLN A 6 12.65 -3.00 13.78
C GLN A 6 11.42 -2.45 14.52
N GLU A 7 11.53 -1.24 15.07
CA GLU A 7 10.43 -0.59 15.78
C GLU A 7 9.23 -0.28 14.86
N LEU A 8 9.48 0.26 13.67
CA LEU A 8 8.42 0.59 12.73
C LEU A 8 7.74 -0.68 12.21
N ASP A 9 8.51 -1.71 11.91
CA ASP A 9 8.05 -3.00 11.41
C ASP A 9 7.16 -3.69 12.44
N GLU A 10 7.57 -3.70 13.71
CA GLU A 10 6.79 -4.20 14.85
C GLU A 10 5.47 -3.45 15.01
N ILE A 11 5.46 -2.12 14.83
CA ILE A 11 4.25 -1.28 14.88
C ILE A 11 3.29 -1.64 13.74
N ILE A 12 3.79 -1.75 12.51
CA ILE A 12 2.99 -2.07 11.33
C ILE A 12 2.32 -3.43 11.51
N VAL A 13 3.06 -4.44 11.94
CA VAL A 13 2.54 -5.79 12.23
C VAL A 13 1.48 -5.73 13.33
N GLY A 14 1.73 -5.01 14.42
CA GLY A 14 0.77 -4.86 15.54
C GLY A 14 -0.55 -4.21 15.12
N ILE A 15 -0.50 -3.19 14.25
CA ILE A 15 -1.70 -2.54 13.69
C ILE A 15 -2.55 -3.55 12.89
N LEU A 16 -1.92 -4.32 12.01
CA LEU A 16 -2.61 -5.28 11.15
C LEU A 16 -3.19 -6.45 11.94
N ALA A 17 -2.45 -7.00 12.90
CA ALA A 17 -2.92 -8.05 13.79
C ALA A 17 -4.15 -7.62 14.61
N ARG A 18 -4.14 -6.37 15.13
CA ARG A 18 -5.29 -5.83 15.85
C ARG A 18 -6.50 -5.63 14.95
N ALA A 19 -6.30 -5.18 13.71
CA ALA A 19 -7.37 -5.05 12.72
C ALA A 19 -8.01 -6.42 12.40
N GLN A 20 -7.19 -7.46 12.22
CA GLN A 20 -7.64 -8.84 11.99
C GLN A 20 -8.45 -9.42 13.17
N ARG A 21 -8.13 -9.05 14.42
CA ARG A 21 -8.95 -9.46 15.57
C ARG A 21 -10.29 -8.73 15.68
N ARG A 22 -10.31 -7.44 15.33
CA ARG A 22 -11.49 -6.58 15.52
C ARG A 22 -12.49 -6.70 14.37
N HIS A 23 -12.03 -7.09 13.19
CA HIS A 23 -12.81 -7.19 11.98
C HIS A 23 -12.53 -8.54 11.29
N PRO A 24 -13.52 -9.21 10.69
CA PRO A 24 -13.34 -10.53 10.05
C PRO A 24 -12.59 -10.43 8.70
N VAL A 25 -11.46 -9.73 8.68
CA VAL A 25 -10.61 -9.49 7.52
C VAL A 25 -9.52 -10.57 7.52
N ARG A 26 -9.41 -11.32 6.43
CA ARG A 26 -8.36 -12.35 6.26
C ARG A 26 -7.27 -11.80 5.36
N VAL A 27 -6.05 -11.71 5.88
CA VAL A 27 -4.89 -11.18 5.15
C VAL A 27 -4.20 -12.35 4.44
N CYS A 28 -4.08 -12.24 3.12
CA CYS A 28 -3.39 -13.24 2.29
C CYS A 28 -1.92 -12.86 2.07
N GLY A 29 -1.62 -11.58 1.83
CA GLY A 29 -0.26 -11.11 1.57
C GLY A 29 -0.12 -9.61 1.79
N LEU A 30 1.10 -9.16 2.08
CA LEU A 30 1.40 -7.75 2.30
C LEU A 30 2.86 -7.41 1.97
N THR A 31 3.08 -6.15 1.61
CA THR A 31 4.40 -5.52 1.52
C THR A 31 4.25 -4.03 1.85
N PHE A 32 5.12 -3.53 2.73
CA PHE A 32 5.21 -2.11 3.06
C PHE A 32 6.51 -1.56 2.46
N LEU A 33 6.35 -0.62 1.53
CA LEU A 33 7.45 0.12 0.92
C LEU A 33 7.57 1.50 1.57
N SER A 34 8.62 2.21 1.18
CA SER A 34 8.96 3.50 1.75
C SER A 34 7.90 4.60 1.51
N SER A 35 7.03 4.49 0.50
CA SER A 35 5.99 5.51 0.25
C SER A 35 4.56 4.99 0.22
N HIS A 36 4.38 3.68 0.12
CA HIS A 36 3.08 3.05 -0.07
C HIS A 36 3.16 1.59 0.39
N PHE A 37 2.02 0.93 0.45
CA PHE A 37 1.94 -0.48 0.79
C PHE A 37 0.96 -1.18 -0.14
N HIS A 38 1.12 -2.49 -0.28
CA HIS A 38 0.15 -3.35 -0.92
C HIS A 38 -0.31 -4.41 0.08
N LEU A 39 -1.62 -4.58 0.21
CA LEU A 39 -2.24 -5.67 0.96
C LEU A 39 -3.14 -6.44 0.02
N ILE A 40 -3.10 -7.76 0.14
CA ILE A 40 -4.09 -8.66 -0.42
C ILE A 40 -4.88 -9.18 0.75
N LEU A 41 -6.15 -8.80 0.75
CA LEU A 41 -7.15 -9.28 1.67
C LEU A 41 -8.03 -10.28 0.92
N GLU A 42 -8.61 -11.24 1.62
CA GLU A 42 -9.48 -12.23 1.02
C GLU A 42 -10.73 -11.56 0.41
N VAL A 43 -10.84 -11.67 -0.91
CA VAL A 43 -12.01 -11.41 -1.75
C VAL A 43 -11.98 -12.44 -2.88
N ASP A 44 -13.12 -13.04 -3.21
CA ASP A 44 -13.25 -14.07 -4.25
C ASP A 44 -12.91 -13.49 -5.63
N ASP A 45 -11.71 -13.73 -6.13
CA ASP A 45 -11.23 -13.29 -7.44
C ASP A 45 -10.29 -14.36 -8.03
N ALA A 46 -10.41 -14.64 -9.33
CA ALA A 46 -9.57 -15.60 -10.04
C ALA A 46 -8.13 -15.08 -10.27
N ALA A 47 -7.87 -13.78 -10.12
CA ALA A 47 -6.54 -13.17 -10.29
C ALA A 47 -5.64 -13.23 -9.02
N GLN A 48 -6.02 -14.03 -8.02
CA GLN A 48 -5.35 -14.08 -6.71
C GLN A 48 -3.85 -14.43 -6.80
N VAL A 49 -3.47 -15.41 -7.62
CA VAL A 49 -2.08 -15.88 -7.73
C VAL A 49 -1.17 -14.80 -8.33
N ASP A 50 -1.61 -14.12 -9.38
CA ASP A 50 -0.82 -13.08 -10.05
C ASP A 50 -0.63 -11.85 -9.16
N ARG A 51 -1.69 -11.41 -8.46
CA ARG A 51 -1.58 -10.31 -7.48
C ARG A 51 -0.66 -10.70 -6.33
N PHE A 52 -0.76 -11.94 -5.88
CA PHE A 52 0.09 -12.43 -4.80
C PHE A 52 1.56 -12.49 -5.21
N ARG A 53 1.85 -12.97 -6.42
CA ARG A 53 3.19 -12.87 -7.01
C ARG A 53 3.68 -11.42 -7.07
N TYR A 54 2.83 -10.50 -7.52
CA TYR A 54 3.14 -9.07 -7.57
C TYR A 54 3.56 -8.51 -6.20
N VAL A 55 2.89 -8.93 -5.12
CA VAL A 55 3.27 -8.53 -3.75
C VAL A 55 4.63 -9.08 -3.34
N LEU A 56 4.93 -10.34 -3.68
CA LEU A 56 6.22 -10.96 -3.36
C LEU A 56 7.38 -10.40 -4.19
N GLU A 57 7.14 -10.03 -5.46
CA GLU A 57 8.21 -9.57 -6.36
C GLU A 57 8.60 -8.11 -6.12
N ASN A 58 7.86 -7.36 -5.31
CA ASN A 58 7.93 -5.90 -5.25
C ASN A 58 9.34 -5.35 -4.99
N GLY A 59 10.03 -5.84 -3.95
CA GLY A 59 11.40 -5.41 -3.65
C GLY A 59 12.41 -5.77 -4.75
N VAL A 60 12.16 -6.86 -5.47
CA VAL A 60 13.02 -7.34 -6.57
C VAL A 60 12.77 -6.55 -7.85
N LYS A 61 11.50 -6.32 -8.18
CA LYS A 61 11.03 -5.58 -9.35
C LYS A 61 11.53 -4.13 -9.35
N GLU A 62 11.53 -3.49 -8.18
CA GLU A 62 12.07 -2.14 -8.01
C GLU A 62 13.61 -2.10 -8.00
N GLY A 63 14.28 -3.26 -8.15
CA GLY A 63 15.74 -3.35 -8.18
C GLY A 63 16.41 -3.12 -6.83
N LEU A 64 15.65 -3.24 -5.72
CA LEU A 64 16.16 -2.98 -4.38
C LEU A 64 16.91 -4.17 -3.82
N VAL A 65 16.42 -5.39 -4.05
CA VAL A 65 17.02 -6.63 -3.55
C VAL A 65 17.04 -7.75 -4.59
N GLY A 66 17.88 -8.76 -4.36
CA GLY A 66 18.07 -9.89 -5.27
C GLY A 66 16.95 -10.90 -5.24
N SER A 67 16.47 -11.19 -4.03
CA SER A 67 15.37 -12.10 -3.70
C SER A 67 14.30 -11.39 -2.87
N PRO A 68 13.02 -11.82 -2.95
CA PRO A 68 12.02 -11.43 -1.95
C PRO A 68 12.51 -11.72 -0.52
N LEU A 69 13.26 -12.80 -0.31
CA LEU A 69 13.77 -13.19 1.00
C LEU A 69 14.87 -12.26 1.53
N ASP A 70 15.43 -11.37 0.70
CA ASP A 70 16.44 -10.41 1.13
C ASP A 70 15.82 -9.10 1.63
N TRP A 71 14.51 -8.89 1.47
CA TRP A 71 13.88 -7.65 1.89
C TRP A 71 14.07 -7.43 3.40
N PRO A 72 14.64 -6.27 3.82
CA PRO A 72 14.93 -6.02 5.23
C PRO A 72 13.74 -5.54 6.05
N GLY A 73 12.68 -5.03 5.42
CA GLY A 73 11.46 -4.58 6.11
C GLY A 73 10.36 -5.63 6.18
N VAL A 74 9.15 -5.20 6.57
CA VAL A 74 7.99 -6.12 6.63
C VAL A 74 7.62 -6.65 5.24
N GLN A 75 7.83 -7.95 5.05
CA GLN A 75 7.33 -8.70 3.91
C GLN A 75 6.99 -10.14 4.31
N CYS A 76 5.88 -10.64 3.77
CA CYS A 76 5.37 -11.98 4.10
C CYS A 76 6.21 -13.15 3.55
N ALA A 77 7.11 -12.95 2.59
CA ALA A 77 7.80 -14.05 1.90
C ALA A 77 8.55 -15.01 2.84
N LYS A 78 9.33 -14.49 3.81
CA LYS A 78 10.07 -15.31 4.77
C LYS A 78 9.13 -16.18 5.60
N ALA A 79 8.15 -15.53 6.24
CA ALA A 79 7.13 -16.17 7.07
C ALA A 79 6.33 -17.24 6.30
N LEU A 80 5.98 -16.97 5.05
CA LEU A 80 5.23 -17.92 4.21
C LEU A 80 6.05 -19.12 3.75
N VAL A 81 7.38 -18.96 3.58
CA VAL A 81 8.28 -20.05 3.21
C VAL A 81 8.66 -20.89 4.43
N SER A 82 9.02 -20.25 5.56
CA SER A 82 9.37 -20.96 6.80
C SER A 82 8.13 -21.56 7.50
N GLY A 83 6.97 -20.93 7.34
CA GLY A 83 5.76 -21.24 8.12
C GLY A 83 5.74 -20.58 9.49
N GLU A 84 6.67 -19.66 9.77
CA GLU A 84 6.72 -18.92 11.03
C GLU A 84 5.77 -17.70 10.98
N ALA A 85 5.07 -17.45 12.08
CA ALA A 85 4.25 -16.25 12.21
C ALA A 85 5.13 -15.00 12.35
N LEU A 86 4.59 -13.84 12.00
CA LEU A 86 5.27 -12.57 12.29
C LEU A 86 4.84 -12.08 13.68
N HIS A 87 5.80 -11.54 14.43
CA HIS A 87 5.56 -10.96 15.74
C HIS A 87 5.80 -9.45 15.72
N GLY A 88 4.99 -8.70 16.47
CA GLY A 88 5.09 -7.24 16.57
C GLY A 88 4.51 -6.71 17.87
N TRP A 89 4.46 -5.39 18.00
CA TRP A 89 3.98 -4.71 19.20
C TRP A 89 2.88 -3.70 18.85
N TRP A 90 1.76 -3.79 19.56
CA TRP A 90 0.74 -2.75 19.55
C TRP A 90 0.95 -1.80 20.74
N TYR A 91 1.21 -0.52 20.46
CA TYR A 91 1.42 0.50 21.49
C TYR A 91 0.13 1.26 21.81
N ASP A 92 -0.26 1.27 23.09
CA ASP A 92 -1.34 2.13 23.59
C ASP A 92 -0.83 3.57 23.74
N ARG A 93 -0.83 4.30 22.62
CA ARG A 93 -0.37 5.70 22.56
C ARG A 93 -1.20 6.64 23.45
N THR A 94 -2.42 6.27 23.82
CA THR A 94 -3.25 7.04 24.76
C THR A 94 -2.66 6.93 26.16
N LYS A 95 -2.36 5.70 26.62
CA LYS A 95 -1.72 5.50 27.92
C LYS A 95 -0.33 6.12 27.97
N GLU A 96 0.48 5.96 26.92
CA GLU A 96 1.79 6.60 26.83
C GLU A 96 1.70 8.13 26.92
N GLY A 97 0.77 8.75 26.17
CA GLY A 97 0.56 10.19 26.19
C GLY A 97 0.07 10.70 27.55
N CYS A 98 -0.74 9.92 28.26
CA CYS A 98 -1.12 10.22 29.65
C CYS A 98 0.06 10.10 30.62
N ALA A 99 0.86 9.04 30.53
CA ALA A 99 2.05 8.83 31.35
C ALA A 99 3.07 9.96 31.16
N ARG A 100 3.36 10.32 29.90
CA ARG A 100 4.26 11.43 29.56
C ARG A 100 3.77 12.77 30.11
N ARG A 101 2.45 13.04 30.09
CA ARG A 101 1.87 14.25 30.69
C ARG A 101 1.97 14.29 32.21
N ARG A 102 2.04 13.12 32.87
CA ARG A 102 2.27 13.00 34.32
C ARG A 102 3.76 13.03 34.70
N GLY A 103 4.66 13.14 33.73
CA GLY A 103 6.11 13.10 33.97
C GLY A 103 6.62 11.71 34.36
N GLU A 104 5.89 10.65 34.04
CA GLU A 104 6.31 9.28 34.31
C GLU A 104 7.35 8.83 33.27
N ASP A 105 8.47 8.31 33.77
CA ASP A 105 9.39 7.53 32.94
C ASP A 105 8.83 6.12 32.76
N PHE A 106 8.84 5.63 31.51
CA PHE A 106 8.38 4.29 31.19
C PHE A 106 9.29 3.60 30.18
N THR A 107 9.39 2.28 30.29
CA THR A 107 10.20 1.47 29.36
C THR A 107 9.51 1.38 28.00
N LYS A 108 10.28 1.08 26.94
CA LYS A 108 9.78 1.05 25.55
C LYS A 108 8.48 0.26 25.40
N HIS A 109 8.38 -0.92 26.01
CA HIS A 109 7.23 -1.82 25.85
C HIS A 109 6.23 -1.78 27.01
N GLN A 110 6.36 -0.84 27.96
CA GLN A 110 5.49 -0.79 29.15
C GLN A 110 4.00 -0.63 28.83
N TYR A 111 3.70 0.09 27.75
CA TYR A 111 2.34 0.28 27.24
C TYR A 111 2.12 -0.43 25.90
N ALA A 112 2.95 -1.44 25.62
CA ALA A 112 2.85 -2.25 24.42
C ALA A 112 2.23 -3.63 24.73
N THR A 113 1.51 -4.18 23.76
CA THR A 113 1.00 -5.55 23.78
C THR A 113 1.67 -6.32 22.65
N ALA A 114 2.18 -7.53 22.95
CA ALA A 114 2.74 -8.40 21.92
C ALA A 114 1.62 -8.93 21.01
N GLU A 115 1.88 -8.93 19.71
CA GLU A 115 0.94 -9.28 18.67
C GLU A 115 1.55 -10.31 17.72
N THR A 116 0.76 -11.31 17.33
CA THR A 116 1.16 -12.32 16.35
C THR A 116 0.27 -12.19 15.12
N LEU A 117 0.89 -12.05 13.95
CA LEU A 117 0.24 -12.03 12.65
C LEU A 117 0.41 -13.39 11.97
N GLU A 118 -0.72 -14.04 11.75
CA GLU A 118 -0.81 -15.34 11.07
C GLU A 118 -1.28 -15.17 9.63
N PHE A 119 -0.66 -15.90 8.72
CA PHE A 119 -1.04 -15.90 7.32
C PHE A 119 -2.02 -17.01 7.01
N THR A 120 -3.09 -16.65 6.30
CA THR A 120 -4.03 -17.64 5.76
C THR A 120 -3.69 -17.94 4.30
N ALA A 121 -3.81 -19.21 3.91
CA ALA A 121 -3.60 -19.62 2.54
C ALA A 121 -4.55 -18.89 1.58
N LEU A 122 -4.05 -18.56 0.38
CA LEU A 122 -4.87 -18.00 -0.70
C LEU A 122 -6.13 -18.86 -0.91
N PRO A 123 -7.32 -18.25 -1.15
CA PRO A 123 -8.56 -19.01 -1.34
C PRO A 123 -8.44 -20.11 -2.41
N CYS A 124 -7.81 -19.82 -3.56
CA CYS A 124 -7.58 -20.80 -4.62
C CYS A 124 -6.68 -21.98 -4.20
N TRP A 125 -5.90 -21.85 -3.12
CA TRP A 125 -4.98 -22.86 -2.58
C TRP A 125 -5.38 -23.35 -1.19
N ARG A 126 -6.56 -22.99 -0.70
CA ARG A 126 -7.04 -23.35 0.64
C ARG A 126 -7.14 -24.86 0.88
N HIS A 127 -7.34 -25.61 -0.20
CA HIS A 127 -7.43 -27.07 -0.19
C HIS A 127 -6.06 -27.76 -0.07
N LEU A 128 -4.95 -27.03 -0.21
CA LEU A 128 -3.62 -27.60 -0.14
C LEU A 128 -3.19 -27.82 1.31
N ALA A 129 -2.45 -28.91 1.53
CA ALA A 129 -1.75 -29.12 2.79
C ALA A 129 -0.71 -28.00 3.03
N PRO A 130 -0.42 -27.62 4.29
CA PRO A 130 0.52 -26.55 4.61
C PRO A 130 1.91 -26.71 3.98
N GLU A 131 2.40 -27.93 3.86
CA GLU A 131 3.70 -28.25 3.23
C GLU A 131 3.65 -28.00 1.72
N GLU A 132 2.55 -28.37 1.07
CA GLU A 132 2.35 -28.15 -0.36
C GLU A 132 2.16 -26.67 -0.68
N TYR A 133 1.45 -25.94 0.18
CA TYR A 133 1.35 -24.49 0.10
C TYR A 133 2.75 -23.85 0.18
N ARG A 134 3.55 -24.21 1.20
CA ARG A 134 4.93 -23.72 1.35
C ARG A 134 5.79 -24.02 0.14
N ARG A 135 5.71 -25.22 -0.43
CA ARG A 135 6.41 -25.58 -1.69
C ARG A 135 6.02 -24.68 -2.86
N ARG A 136 4.73 -24.37 -3.02
CA ARG A 136 4.26 -23.46 -4.08
C ARG A 136 4.78 -22.04 -3.90
N ILE A 137 4.78 -21.53 -2.67
CA ILE A 137 5.34 -20.20 -2.36
C ILE A 137 6.84 -20.18 -2.67
N ALA A 138 7.59 -21.20 -2.22
CA ALA A 138 9.02 -21.31 -2.51
C ALA A 138 9.31 -21.37 -4.02
N GLY A 139 8.50 -22.12 -4.78
CA GLY A 139 8.60 -22.15 -6.25
C GLY A 139 8.32 -20.80 -6.90
N MET A 140 7.36 -20.03 -6.38
CA MET A 140 7.08 -18.67 -6.84
C MET A 140 8.24 -17.72 -6.56
N VAL A 141 8.84 -17.80 -5.38
CA VAL A 141 10.05 -17.04 -5.01
C VAL A 141 11.20 -17.35 -5.95
N ALA A 142 11.49 -18.64 -6.20
CA ALA A 142 12.54 -19.06 -7.12
C ALA A 142 12.30 -18.56 -8.56
N ALA A 143 11.03 -18.57 -9.02
CA ALA A 143 10.67 -18.04 -10.34
C ALA A 143 10.90 -16.52 -10.44
N ILE A 144 10.59 -15.76 -9.37
CA ILE A 144 10.87 -14.32 -9.27
C ILE A 144 12.39 -14.07 -9.34
N GLU A 145 13.18 -14.81 -8.57
CA GLU A 145 14.65 -14.70 -8.54
C GLU A 145 15.27 -14.96 -9.91
N ALA A 146 14.84 -16.04 -10.58
CA ALA A 146 15.35 -16.41 -11.91
C ALA A 146 15.00 -15.36 -12.98
N GLU A 147 13.77 -14.82 -12.95
CA GLU A 147 13.38 -13.73 -13.84
C GLU A 147 14.17 -12.45 -13.56
N ALA A 148 14.35 -12.10 -12.29
CA ALA A 148 15.09 -10.92 -11.88
C ALA A 148 16.55 -11.01 -12.33
N GLU A 149 17.20 -12.14 -12.11
CA GLU A 149 18.58 -12.38 -12.55
C GLU A 149 18.72 -12.25 -14.06
N ARG A 150 17.80 -12.85 -14.83
CA ARG A 150 17.76 -12.67 -16.29
C ARG A 150 17.62 -11.20 -16.67
N ASN A 151 16.68 -10.48 -16.05
CA ASN A 151 16.45 -9.06 -16.33
C ASN A 151 17.66 -8.19 -15.98
N ARG A 152 18.37 -8.49 -14.89
CA ARG A 152 19.62 -7.81 -14.50
C ARG A 152 20.72 -8.02 -15.52
N ARG A 153 20.95 -9.26 -15.96
CA ARG A 153 21.93 -9.60 -17.00
C ARG A 153 21.64 -8.88 -18.32
N LEU A 154 20.38 -8.86 -18.74
CA LEU A 154 19.95 -8.19 -19.98
C LEU A 154 20.11 -6.65 -19.91
N ARG A 155 19.84 -6.05 -18.75
CA ARG A 155 19.87 -4.58 -18.59
C ARG A 155 21.20 -4.03 -18.07
N GLY A 156 22.14 -4.90 -17.70
CA GLY A 156 23.42 -4.51 -17.10
C GLY A 156 23.27 -3.69 -15.82
N ARG A 157 22.26 -3.99 -15.00
CA ARG A 157 21.97 -3.27 -13.75
C ARG A 157 22.09 -4.20 -12.55
N GLU A 158 22.80 -3.75 -11.54
CA GLU A 158 22.85 -4.39 -10.23
C GLU A 158 21.69 -3.93 -9.35
N VAL A 159 21.42 -4.71 -8.29
CA VAL A 159 20.46 -4.32 -7.25
C VAL A 159 21.09 -3.34 -6.28
N LEU A 160 20.28 -2.51 -5.63
CA LEU A 160 20.76 -1.63 -4.56
C LEU A 160 21.35 -2.43 -3.38
N GLY A 161 20.75 -3.58 -3.06
CA GLY A 161 21.15 -4.46 -1.98
C GLY A 161 20.64 -4.01 -0.62
N VAL A 162 20.64 -4.95 0.34
CA VAL A 162 20.10 -4.72 1.70
C VAL A 162 20.78 -3.55 2.40
N ALA A 163 22.11 -3.47 2.32
CA ALA A 163 22.88 -2.38 2.93
C ALA A 163 22.50 -1.02 2.33
N GLY A 164 22.32 -0.95 1.00
CA GLY A 164 21.90 0.28 0.33
C GLY A 164 20.47 0.70 0.71
N VAL A 165 19.55 -0.27 0.79
CA VAL A 165 18.17 -0.02 1.24
C VAL A 165 18.13 0.54 2.66
N LEU A 166 18.94 -0.01 3.57
CA LEU A 166 19.00 0.45 4.97
C LEU A 166 19.71 1.80 5.13
N ALA A 167 20.61 2.16 4.21
CA ALA A 167 21.28 3.45 4.20
C ALA A 167 20.36 4.60 3.71
N GLU A 168 19.27 4.29 3.01
CA GLU A 168 18.33 5.29 2.54
C GLU A 168 17.54 5.92 3.69
N SER A 169 17.64 7.25 3.79
CA SER A 169 16.81 8.00 4.72
C SER A 169 15.40 8.17 4.17
N PRO A 170 14.37 7.90 4.98
CA PRO A 170 13.00 8.02 4.53
C PRO A 170 12.62 9.48 4.26
N LEU A 171 13.30 10.41 4.92
CA LEU A 171 12.95 11.82 4.83
C LEU A 171 13.60 12.47 3.60
N ASN A 172 14.44 11.73 2.88
CA ASN A 172 15.08 12.22 1.67
C ASN A 172 14.05 12.40 0.55
N ALA A 173 14.04 13.59 -0.04
CA ALA A 173 13.35 13.81 -1.29
C ALA A 173 14.15 13.17 -2.43
N PRO A 174 13.51 12.47 -3.37
CA PRO A 174 14.21 11.92 -4.52
C PRO A 174 14.79 13.06 -5.37
N ALA A 175 16.04 12.90 -5.82
CA ALA A 175 16.75 13.90 -6.62
C ALA A 175 16.02 14.25 -7.95
N LYS A 176 15.24 13.31 -8.48
CA LYS A 176 14.39 13.50 -9.66
C LYS A 176 12.97 13.05 -9.35
N GLN A 177 12.04 14.00 -9.35
CA GLN A 177 10.60 13.71 -9.27
C GLN A 177 9.99 13.73 -10.67
N LYS A 178 9.05 12.81 -10.91
CA LYS A 178 8.24 12.81 -12.12
C LYS A 178 7.37 14.07 -12.13
N ARG A 179 7.58 14.95 -13.12
CA ARG A 179 6.85 16.22 -13.26
C ARG A 179 5.60 16.14 -14.15
N SER A 180 5.33 14.97 -14.73
CA SER A 180 4.14 14.82 -15.59
C SER A 180 2.87 14.90 -14.74
N PRO A 181 1.85 15.65 -15.16
CA PRO A 181 0.56 15.68 -14.49
C PRO A 181 0.00 14.28 -14.29
N ALA A 182 -0.66 14.05 -13.15
CA ALA A 182 -1.48 12.85 -12.98
C ALA A 182 -2.54 12.81 -14.10
N PRO A 183 -2.87 11.63 -14.64
CA PRO A 183 -3.94 11.53 -15.61
C PRO A 183 -5.26 11.99 -14.96
N ALA A 184 -6.02 12.83 -15.67
CA ALA A 184 -7.31 13.31 -15.19
C ALA A 184 -8.30 12.16 -14.88
N PHE A 185 -8.17 11.03 -15.61
CA PHE A 185 -8.97 9.83 -15.41
C PHE A 185 -8.10 8.57 -15.55
N HIS A 186 -8.25 7.65 -14.59
CA HIS A 186 -7.81 6.27 -14.74
C HIS A 186 -8.93 5.49 -15.45
N ALA A 187 -8.67 5.03 -16.67
CA ALA A 187 -9.64 4.36 -17.52
C ALA A 187 -9.02 3.10 -18.12
N ALA A 188 -9.86 2.06 -18.32
CA ALA A 188 -9.46 0.76 -18.83
C ALA A 188 -8.91 0.81 -20.27
N SER A 189 -9.29 1.81 -21.06
CA SER A 189 -8.82 2.01 -22.42
C SER A 189 -8.61 3.50 -22.75
N ARG A 190 -7.90 3.76 -23.85
CA ARG A 190 -7.73 5.13 -24.38
C ARG A 190 -9.06 5.73 -24.83
N ALA A 191 -9.94 4.92 -25.44
CA ALA A 191 -11.26 5.35 -25.88
C ALA A 191 -12.14 5.76 -24.70
N ALA A 192 -12.24 4.93 -23.66
CA ALA A 192 -12.98 5.25 -22.44
C ALA A 192 -12.43 6.50 -21.74
N ARG A 193 -11.10 6.71 -21.76
CA ARG A 193 -10.51 7.95 -21.23
C ARG A 193 -10.93 9.19 -22.03
N GLN A 194 -11.09 9.05 -23.35
CA GLN A 194 -11.51 10.15 -24.21
C GLN A 194 -12.99 10.48 -23.98
N GLU A 195 -13.85 9.46 -23.93
CA GLU A 195 -15.28 9.63 -23.60
C GLU A 195 -15.47 10.35 -22.25
N LEU A 196 -14.72 9.95 -21.21
CA LEU A 196 -14.76 10.63 -19.91
C LEU A 196 -14.30 12.09 -19.97
N ARG A 197 -13.32 12.41 -20.83
CA ARG A 197 -12.87 13.79 -21.03
C ARG A 197 -13.95 14.63 -21.69
N ASP A 198 -14.61 14.09 -22.70
CA ASP A 198 -15.63 14.80 -23.46
C ASP A 198 -16.87 15.02 -22.58
N ALA A 199 -17.33 14.00 -21.86
CA ALA A 199 -18.43 14.12 -20.89
C ALA A 199 -18.11 15.12 -19.75
N TYR A 200 -16.88 15.10 -19.23
CA TYR A 200 -16.47 16.06 -18.20
C TYR A 200 -16.38 17.49 -18.76
N ALA A 201 -15.96 17.67 -20.01
CA ALA A 201 -15.93 18.98 -20.66
C ALA A 201 -17.34 19.57 -20.81
N GLU A 202 -18.31 18.73 -21.20
CA GLU A 202 -19.72 19.12 -21.30
C GLU A 202 -20.31 19.48 -19.94
N PHE A 203 -20.12 18.63 -18.93
CA PHE A 203 -20.52 18.92 -17.56
C PHE A 203 -19.92 20.24 -17.04
N MET A 204 -18.62 20.47 -17.27
CA MET A 204 -17.95 21.70 -16.84
C MET A 204 -18.45 22.93 -17.58
N LYS A 205 -18.91 22.79 -18.83
CA LYS A 205 -19.54 23.87 -19.58
C LYS A 205 -20.88 24.25 -18.91
N GLU A 206 -21.77 23.30 -18.69
CA GLU A 206 -23.06 23.52 -18.03
C GLU A 206 -22.89 24.12 -16.62
N TYR A 207 -21.93 23.57 -15.85
CA TYR A 207 -21.60 24.08 -14.53
C TYR A 207 -21.13 25.55 -14.55
N ARG A 208 -20.27 25.91 -15.51
CA ARG A 208 -19.77 27.29 -15.64
C ARG A 208 -20.87 28.26 -16.04
N GLU A 209 -21.78 27.84 -16.92
CA GLU A 209 -22.94 28.63 -17.32
C GLU A 209 -23.86 28.88 -16.11
N ALA A 210 -24.25 27.82 -15.37
CA ALA A 210 -25.06 27.94 -14.16
C ALA A 210 -24.37 28.82 -13.09
N SER A 211 -23.06 28.64 -12.88
CA SER A 211 -22.25 29.47 -11.99
C SER A 211 -22.23 30.95 -12.40
N ALA A 212 -22.17 31.25 -13.71
CA ALA A 212 -22.22 32.62 -14.20
C ALA A 212 -23.58 33.26 -13.91
N ARG A 213 -24.69 32.54 -14.13
CA ARG A 213 -26.04 33.04 -13.79
C ARG A 213 -26.20 33.31 -12.30
N LEU A 214 -25.73 32.36 -11.47
CA LEU A 214 -25.76 32.51 -10.01
C LEU A 214 -24.98 33.75 -9.56
N ARG A 215 -23.77 33.96 -10.11
CA ARG A 215 -22.96 35.16 -9.82
C ARG A 215 -23.60 36.45 -10.33
N ALA A 216 -24.42 36.38 -11.37
CA ALA A 216 -25.21 37.51 -11.87
C ALA A 216 -26.50 37.76 -11.06
N GLY A 217 -26.79 36.93 -10.04
CA GLY A 217 -27.92 37.13 -9.11
C GLY A 217 -29.09 36.16 -9.29
N ASP A 218 -29.06 35.25 -10.28
CA ASP A 218 -30.07 34.20 -10.44
C ASP A 218 -29.89 33.12 -9.38
N ARG A 219 -30.58 33.27 -8.26
CA ARG A 219 -30.58 32.27 -7.17
C ARG A 219 -31.35 30.99 -7.50
N THR A 220 -32.05 30.94 -8.64
CA THR A 220 -32.75 29.76 -9.13
C THR A 220 -31.95 28.97 -10.16
N ALA A 221 -30.66 29.33 -10.35
CA ALA A 221 -29.80 28.66 -11.30
C ALA A 221 -29.71 27.15 -11.04
N ILE A 222 -30.12 26.35 -12.02
CA ILE A 222 -30.06 24.89 -11.94
C ILE A 222 -28.65 24.45 -12.35
N PHE A 223 -28.01 23.69 -11.47
CA PHE A 223 -26.69 23.12 -11.69
C PHE A 223 -26.80 21.68 -12.23
N PRO A 224 -25.81 21.21 -13.01
CA PRO A 224 -25.83 19.85 -13.52
C PRO A 224 -25.83 18.83 -12.38
N ALA A 225 -26.45 17.68 -12.62
CA ALA A 225 -26.59 16.62 -11.63
C ALA A 225 -25.22 16.18 -11.07
N GLY A 226 -25.14 15.97 -9.76
CA GLY A 226 -23.89 15.59 -9.08
C GLY A 226 -22.93 16.76 -8.81
N SER A 227 -23.37 18.01 -8.99
CA SER A 227 -22.60 19.21 -8.65
C SER A 227 -23.27 20.04 -7.56
N PHE A 228 -22.48 20.86 -6.86
CA PHE A 228 -22.95 21.83 -5.88
C PHE A 228 -22.65 23.25 -6.37
N PRO A 229 -23.55 24.22 -6.14
CA PRO A 229 -23.29 25.61 -6.48
C PRO A 229 -22.00 26.13 -5.81
N PRO A 230 -21.20 26.98 -6.47
CA PRO A 230 -20.05 27.60 -5.83
C PRO A 230 -20.49 28.57 -4.74
N ALA A 231 -19.69 28.71 -3.69
CA ALA A 231 -19.92 29.71 -2.65
C ALA A 231 -19.98 31.11 -3.29
N LEU A 232 -21.05 31.84 -2.99
CA LEU A 232 -21.13 33.25 -3.36
C LEU A 232 -20.13 34.06 -2.51
N PRO A 233 -19.57 35.16 -3.04
CA PRO A 233 -18.75 36.06 -2.24
C PRO A 233 -19.56 36.50 -1.02
N PHE A 234 -18.90 36.57 0.15
CA PHE A 234 -19.50 37.20 1.33
C PHE A 234 -19.85 38.65 0.99
N VAL A 235 -21.14 38.95 0.91
CA VAL A 235 -21.62 40.32 0.81
C VAL A 235 -21.46 40.92 2.20
N ARG A 236 -20.61 41.96 2.34
CA ARG A 236 -20.59 42.82 3.53
C ARG A 236 -21.75 43.80 3.49
#